data_AF-A0A225W5K3-F1
#
_entry.id   AF-A0A225W5K3-F1
#
_cell.length_a   1.000
_cell.length_b   1.000
_cell.length_c   1.000
_cell.angle_alpha   90.00
_cell.angle_beta   90.00
_cell.angle_gamma   90.00
#
_symmetry.space_group_name_H-M   'P 1'
#
loop_
_entity.id
_entity.type
_entity.pdbx_description
1 polymer ?
#
loop_
_entity_poly.entity_id
_entity_poly.type
_entity_poly.pdbx_seq_one_letter_code
_entity_poly.pdbx_strand_id
1 'polypeptide(L)'
;MATAKEMWDTVLYSTKHAKGQTMTEYLQTMNRLRQQLYNMGVANRINDDEMFRILTMGVSLTHPELVEPFDLPARQGTPLTLQ
;
A
#
# COMPACT_ATOMS: atom_id res chain seq x y z
N MET A 1 20.35 3.39 13.75
CA MET A 1 19.28 4.42 13.74
C MET A 1 18.73 4.45 12.34
N ALA A 2 17.43 4.21 12.15
CA ALA A 2 16.80 4.40 10.85
C ALA A 2 16.74 5.90 10.54
N THR A 3 17.04 6.27 9.31
CA THR A 3 16.91 7.64 8.81
C THR A 3 15.44 8.07 8.83
N ALA A 4 15.18 9.38 8.89
CA ALA A 4 13.80 9.89 8.82
C ALA A 4 13.05 9.39 7.57
N LYS A 5 13.77 9.22 6.45
CA LYS A 5 13.25 8.66 5.20
C LYS A 5 12.74 7.23 5.40
N GLU A 6 13.56 6.35 5.98
CA GLU A 6 13.21 4.94 6.20
C GLU A 6 11.99 4.79 7.12
N MET A 7 11.83 5.67 8.11
CA MET A 7 10.64 5.67 8.95
C MET A 7 9.38 6.02 8.15
N TRP A 8 9.42 7.07 7.31
CA TRP A 8 8.26 7.49 6.53
C TRP A 8 7.91 6.54 5.37
N ASP A 9 8.92 5.95 4.72
CA ASP A 9 8.68 4.88 3.75
C ASP A 9 8.01 3.70 4.45
N THR A 10 8.52 3.27 5.60
CA THR A 10 7.90 2.18 6.37
C THR A 10 6.44 2.50 6.71
N VAL A 11 6.15 3.73 7.14
CA VAL A 11 4.78 4.17 7.46
C VAL A 11 3.87 4.15 6.24
N LEU A 12 4.30 4.66 5.08
CA LEU A 12 3.47 4.66 3.87
C LEU A 12 3.11 3.23 3.46
N TYR A 13 4.10 2.34 3.42
CA TYR A 13 3.92 0.95 2.98
C TYR A 13 3.14 0.09 4.00
N SER A 14 3.22 0.43 5.29
CA SER A 14 2.47 -0.25 6.37
C SER A 14 1.08 0.32 6.61
N THR A 15 0.72 1.49 6.07
CA THR A 15 -0.59 2.10 6.29
C THR A 15 -1.67 1.34 5.51
N LYS A 16 -2.57 0.68 6.24
CA LYS A 16 -3.69 -0.11 5.70
C LYS A 16 -5.01 0.56 5.99
N HIS A 17 -5.99 0.32 5.14
CA HIS A 17 -7.37 0.70 5.42
C HIS A 17 -7.88 -0.12 6.62
N ALA A 18 -8.52 0.52 7.57
CA ALA A 18 -9.06 -0.13 8.77
C ALA A 18 -10.56 -0.41 8.65
N LYS A 19 -11.06 -1.45 9.32
CA LYS A 19 -12.49 -1.75 9.36
C LYS A 19 -13.23 -0.60 10.05
N GLY A 20 -14.24 -0.05 9.38
CA GLY A 20 -15.01 1.10 9.86
C GLY A 20 -14.41 2.47 9.50
N GLN A 21 -13.21 2.51 8.91
CA GLN A 21 -12.69 3.70 8.24
C GLN A 21 -13.42 3.90 6.92
N THR A 22 -13.65 5.14 6.52
CA THR A 22 -14.15 5.45 5.18
C THR A 22 -12.99 5.46 4.17
N MET A 23 -13.29 5.14 2.91
CA MET A 23 -12.29 5.21 1.84
C MET A 23 -11.72 6.62 1.68
N THR A 24 -12.54 7.67 1.88
CA THR A 24 -12.10 9.07 1.82
C THR A 24 -11.05 9.37 2.88
N GLU A 25 -11.29 8.99 4.14
CA GLU A 25 -10.32 9.18 5.23
C GLU A 25 -9.01 8.47 4.94
N TYR A 26 -9.09 7.22 4.44
CA TYR A 26 -7.91 6.46 4.07
C TYR A 26 -7.10 7.14 2.95
N LEU A 27 -7.76 7.54 1.86
CA LEU A 27 -7.09 8.23 0.74
C LEU A 27 -6.49 9.57 1.17
N GLN A 28 -7.14 10.31 2.07
CA GLN A 28 -6.60 11.55 2.63
C GLN A 28 -5.31 11.29 3.43
N THR A 29 -5.29 10.27 4.29
CA THR A 29 -4.07 9.86 5.02
C THR A 29 -2.94 9.51 4.05
N MET A 30 -3.24 8.69 3.04
CA MET A 30 -2.25 8.23 2.07
C MET A 30 -1.68 9.37 1.21
N ASN A 31 -2.52 10.31 0.78
CA ASN A 31 -2.08 11.52 0.07
C ASN A 31 -1.19 12.41 0.94
N ARG A 32 -1.52 12.55 2.23
CA ARG A 32 -0.68 13.31 3.18
C ARG A 32 0.70 12.68 3.33
N LEU A 33 0.77 11.36 3.47
CA LEU A 33 2.03 10.62 3.58
C LEU A 33 2.88 10.78 2.30
N ARG A 34 2.26 10.64 1.12
CA ARG A 34 2.93 10.86 -0.18
C ARG A 34 3.52 12.26 -0.29
N GLN A 35 2.78 13.28 0.15
CA GLN A 35 3.25 14.67 0.15
C GLN A 35 4.39 14.90 1.15
N GLN A 36 4.31 14.29 2.34
CA GLN A 36 5.39 14.37 3.33
C GLN A 36 6.69 13.78 2.80
N LEU A 37 6.65 12.63 2.14
CA LEU A 37 7.81 12.03 1.48
C LEU A 37 8.36 12.93 0.38
N TYR A 38 7.50 13.47 -0.50
CA TYR A 38 7.93 14.40 -1.54
C TYR A 38 8.65 15.64 -0.97
N ASN A 39 8.14 16.19 0.14
CA ASN A 39 8.75 17.34 0.82
C ASN A 39 10.13 17.05 1.43
N MET A 40 10.49 15.77 1.62
CA MET A 40 11.85 15.37 2.05
C MET A 40 12.85 15.31 0.89
N GLY A 41 12.39 15.49 -0.35
CA GLY A 41 13.22 15.59 -1.55
C GLY A 41 12.69 14.74 -2.71
N VAL A 42 13.04 15.15 -3.93
CA VAL A 42 12.62 14.50 -5.19
C VAL A 42 12.96 13.00 -5.24
N ALA A 43 14.04 12.58 -4.58
CA ALA A 43 14.42 11.16 -4.49
C ALA A 43 13.39 10.27 -3.76
N ASN A 44 12.47 10.87 -3.00
CA ASN A 44 11.40 10.16 -2.28
C ASN A 44 10.05 10.27 -3.00
N ARG A 45 10.03 10.73 -4.25
CA ARG A 45 8.79 10.87 -5.02
C ARG A 45 8.21 9.49 -5.32
N ILE A 46 7.05 9.22 -4.75
CA ILE A 46 6.20 8.09 -5.12
C ILE A 46 5.41 8.49 -6.37
N ASN A 47 5.56 7.73 -7.46
CA ASN A 47 4.80 7.95 -8.69
C ASN A 47 3.36 7.39 -8.58
N ASP A 48 2.52 7.65 -9.56
CA ASP A 48 1.10 7.26 -9.48
C ASP A 48 0.90 5.74 -9.54
N ASP A 49 1.70 5.01 -10.32
CA ASP A 49 1.63 3.55 -10.41
C ASP A 49 2.03 2.88 -9.10
N GLU A 50 3.10 3.37 -8.47
CA GLU A 50 3.56 2.92 -7.16
C GLU A 50 2.52 3.24 -6.09
N MET A 51 1.97 4.45 -6.12
CA MET A 51 0.89 4.84 -5.21
C MET A 51 -0.34 3.96 -5.38
N PHE A 52 -0.74 3.66 -6.61
CA PHE A 52 -1.85 2.76 -6.90
C PHE A 52 -1.63 1.37 -6.29
N ARG A 53 -0.44 0.78 -6.48
CA ARG A 53 -0.09 -0.52 -5.87
C ARG A 53 -0.16 -0.48 -4.35
N ILE A 54 0.38 0.57 -3.73
CA ILE A 54 0.34 0.72 -2.27
C ILE A 54 -1.11 0.82 -1.78
N LEU A 55 -1.95 1.61 -2.45
CA LEU A 55 -3.37 1.75 -2.13
C LEU A 55 -4.11 0.41 -2.26
N THR A 56 -3.92 -0.32 -3.36
CA THR A 56 -4.55 -1.64 -3.57
C THR A 56 -4.15 -2.63 -2.48
N MET A 57 -2.87 -2.72 -2.15
CA MET A 57 -2.39 -3.56 -1.04
C MET A 57 -2.88 -3.07 0.33
N GLY A 58 -3.18 -1.79 0.46
CA GLY A 58 -3.68 -1.17 1.67
C GLY A 58 -5.14 -1.49 1.95
N VAL A 59 -5.96 -1.56 0.90
CA VAL A 59 -7.40 -1.83 1.00
C VAL A 59 -7.74 -3.32 0.97
N SER A 60 -6.87 -4.16 0.42
CA SER A 60 -7.16 -5.59 0.21
C SER A 60 -7.47 -6.39 1.49
N LEU A 61 -7.09 -5.88 2.66
CA LEU A 61 -7.39 -6.52 3.95
C LEU A 61 -8.85 -6.33 4.39
N THR A 62 -9.47 -5.21 4.01
CA THR A 62 -10.88 -4.92 4.33
C THR A 62 -11.81 -5.10 3.13
N HIS A 63 -11.23 -5.11 1.93
CA HIS A 63 -11.91 -5.31 0.65
C HIS A 63 -11.27 -6.49 -0.10
N PRO A 64 -11.38 -7.72 0.43
CA PRO A 64 -10.79 -8.90 -0.19
C PRO A 64 -11.33 -9.15 -1.61
N GLU A 65 -12.53 -8.68 -1.93
CA GLU A 65 -13.14 -8.75 -3.26
C GLU A 65 -12.31 -8.08 -4.36
N LEU A 66 -11.41 -7.16 -4.02
CA LEU A 66 -10.50 -6.52 -4.97
C LEU A 66 -9.34 -7.42 -5.37
N VAL A 67 -8.99 -8.40 -4.53
CA VAL A 67 -7.86 -9.31 -4.75
C VAL A 67 -8.31 -10.74 -5.02
N GLU A 68 -9.54 -11.11 -4.67
CA GLU A 68 -10.14 -12.41 -5.00
C GLU A 68 -10.11 -12.78 -6.48
N PRO A 69 -10.32 -11.86 -7.45
CA PRO A 69 -10.21 -12.16 -8.87
C PRO A 69 -8.79 -12.48 -9.32
N PHE A 70 -7.79 -12.06 -8.55
CA PHE A 70 -6.42 -12.50 -8.75
C PHE A 70 -6.29 -13.87 -8.10
N ASP A 71 -6.45 -14.89 -8.93
CA ASP A 71 -6.31 -16.29 -8.53
C ASP A 71 -4.88 -16.50 -8.01
N LEU A 72 -4.67 -16.32 -6.70
CA LEU A 72 -3.41 -16.63 -6.03
C LEU A 72 -3.40 -18.14 -5.84
N PRO A 73 -2.60 -18.91 -6.59
CA PRO A 73 -2.66 -20.38 -6.57
C PRO A 73 -2.35 -20.98 -5.18
N ALA A 74 -1.76 -20.16 -4.30
CA ALA A 74 -1.59 -20.44 -2.88
C ALA A 74 -2.91 -20.67 -2.10
N ARG A 75 -4.08 -20.24 -2.60
CA ARG A 75 -5.37 -20.48 -1.94
C ARG A 75 -5.93 -21.89 -2.14
N GLN A 76 -5.41 -22.66 -3.10
CA GLN A 76 -5.87 -24.02 -3.39
C GLN A 76 -4.90 -25.11 -2.92
N GLY A 77 -3.84 -24.75 -2.19
CA GLY A 77 -2.84 -25.72 -1.72
C GLY A 77 -1.93 -26.27 -2.83
N THR A 78 -2.02 -25.73 -4.05
CA THR A 78 -1.16 -26.11 -5.16
C THR A 78 0.12 -25.28 -5.11
N PRO A 79 1.32 -25.89 -5.07
CA PRO A 79 2.56 -25.13 -5.11
C PRO A 79 2.64 -24.33 -6.41
N LEU A 80 2.84 -23.02 -6.28
CA LEU A 80 3.24 -22.15 -7.39
C LEU A 80 4.59 -22.63 -7.91
N THR A 81 4.59 -23.44 -8.95
CA THR A 81 5.80 -23.70 -9.72
C THR A 81 5.99 -22.51 -10.66
N LEU A 82 6.99 -21.70 -10.37
CA LEU A 82 7.50 -20.71 -11.32
C LEU A 82 8.08 -21.50 -12.51
N GLN A 83 7.43 -21.41 -13.66
CA GLN A 83 8.01 -21.83 -14.94
C GLN A 83 8.90 -20.72 -15.50
#